data_AF-A0A1C0UY20-F1
#
_entry.id   AF-A0A1C0UY20-F1
#
_cell.length_a   1.000
_cell.length_b   1.000
_cell.length_c   1.000
_cell.angle_alpha   90.00
_cell.angle_beta   90.00
_cell.angle_gamma   90.00
#
_symmetry.space_group_name_H-M   'P 1'
#
loop_
_entity.id
_entity.type
_entity.pdbx_description
1 polymer ?
#
loop_
_entity_poly.entity_id
_entity_poly.type
_entity_poly.pdbx_seq_one_letter_code
_entity_poly.pdbx_strand_id
1 'polypeptide(L)'
;MAENTEHFDWIAKFKANLELLFAQDPQVFVAGDLLWYPVESDPKQRQAPDTMVVFGRPKGPRSSYLQWREAGIAPQVVVEILSPGNRFGEMLKKFQFYDRFGVEEYYLYDYGRNELTVWVRSPETSQLAEVEFGQTWTSPRTAVQFHLSADRLALIRPDGRPFLSFVELDQERQAAVDLASQERQRAEQERQRTEQERQRAEQERQRAEQERQRADRLAALLRAQGIDPDQL
;
A
#
# COMPACT_ATOMS: atom_id res chain seq x y z
N MET A 1 -1.42 -22.23 11.63
CA MET A 1 -1.71 -23.03 10.41
C MET A 1 -3.17 -22.83 10.09
N ALA A 2 -3.45 -22.30 8.89
CA ALA A 2 -4.80 -22.04 8.43
C ALA A 2 -5.66 -23.31 8.34
N GLU A 3 -6.96 -23.17 8.64
CA GLU A 3 -7.93 -24.27 8.63
C GLU A 3 -8.59 -24.49 7.26
N ASN A 4 -8.68 -23.46 6.43
CA ASN A 4 -9.18 -23.51 5.06
C ASN A 4 -8.62 -22.35 4.22
N THR A 5 -8.98 -22.28 2.93
CA THR A 5 -8.46 -21.28 1.99
C THR A 5 -8.85 -19.86 2.36
N GLU A 6 -10.10 -19.61 2.77
CA GLU A 6 -10.57 -18.28 3.14
C GLU A 6 -9.87 -17.77 4.41
N HIS A 7 -9.66 -18.66 5.38
CA HIS A 7 -8.86 -18.36 6.57
C HIS A 7 -7.44 -17.92 6.15
N PHE A 8 -6.77 -18.69 5.28
CA PHE A 8 -5.44 -18.31 4.80
C PHE A 8 -5.43 -16.99 4.03
N ASP A 9 -6.45 -16.73 3.19
CA ASP A 9 -6.56 -15.49 2.42
C ASP A 9 -6.66 -14.26 3.33
N TRP A 10 -7.40 -14.35 4.44
CA TRP A 10 -7.45 -13.31 5.46
C TRP A 10 -6.11 -13.12 6.16
N ILE A 11 -5.44 -14.19 6.59
CA ILE A 11 -4.11 -14.11 7.20
C ILE A 11 -3.12 -13.43 6.25
N ALA A 12 -3.08 -13.88 4.99
CA ALA A 12 -2.21 -13.33 3.96
C ALA A 12 -2.52 -11.85 3.70
N LYS A 13 -3.80 -11.49 3.63
CA LYS A 13 -4.24 -10.10 3.45
C LYS A 13 -3.78 -9.21 4.61
N PHE A 14 -3.99 -9.60 5.86
CA PHE A 14 -3.53 -8.83 7.02
C PHE A 14 -2.01 -8.69 7.04
N LYS A 15 -1.29 -9.81 6.99
CA LYS A 15 0.18 -9.85 7.04
C LYS A 15 0.80 -8.99 5.94
N ALA A 16 0.39 -9.19 4.68
CA ALA A 16 1.01 -8.51 3.55
C ALA A 16 0.73 -7.00 3.57
N ASN A 17 -0.49 -6.58 3.90
CA ASN A 17 -0.82 -5.15 3.91
C ASN A 17 -0.20 -4.41 5.10
N LEU A 18 -0.07 -5.04 6.27
CA LEU A 18 0.67 -4.47 7.40
C LEU A 18 2.17 -4.38 7.09
N GLU A 19 2.75 -5.39 6.41
CA GLU A 19 4.13 -5.32 5.96
C GLU A 19 4.35 -4.21 4.93
N LEU A 20 3.41 -4.01 4.00
CA LEU A 20 3.42 -2.89 3.05
C LEU A 20 3.27 -1.53 3.74
N LEU A 21 2.38 -1.43 4.73
CA LEU A 21 2.16 -0.20 5.51
C LEU A 21 3.46 0.28 6.15
N PHE A 22 4.24 -0.66 6.70
CA PHE A 22 5.52 -0.36 7.34
C PHE A 22 6.73 -0.65 6.45
N ALA A 23 6.57 -0.74 5.12
CA ALA A 23 7.67 -1.14 4.22
C ALA A 23 8.88 -0.21 4.33
N GLN A 24 8.65 1.09 4.51
CA GLN A 24 9.69 2.11 4.61
C GLN A 24 10.20 2.33 6.05
N ASP A 25 9.59 1.70 7.05
CA ASP A 25 10.07 1.76 8.42
C ASP A 25 10.93 0.52 8.74
N PRO A 26 12.27 0.66 8.83
CA PRO A 26 13.16 -0.47 9.09
C PRO A 26 13.04 -0.99 10.52
N GLN A 27 12.39 -0.26 11.44
CA GLN A 27 12.23 -0.61 12.86
C GLN A 27 10.86 -1.22 13.18
N VAL A 28 10.10 -1.61 12.17
CA VAL A 28 8.86 -2.37 12.36
C VAL A 28 8.99 -3.72 11.68
N PHE A 29 8.90 -4.76 12.52
CA PHE A 29 8.86 -6.15 12.09
C PHE A 29 7.41 -6.62 12.06
N VAL A 30 7.00 -7.25 10.95
CA VAL A 30 5.68 -7.87 10.79
C VAL A 30 5.90 -9.34 10.45
N ALA A 31 5.16 -10.22 11.12
CA ALA A 31 5.19 -11.64 10.84
C ALA A 31 3.78 -12.24 10.95
N GLY A 32 3.57 -13.38 10.31
CA GLY A 32 2.38 -14.20 10.50
C GLY A 32 2.77 -15.65 10.67
N ASP A 33 1.98 -16.39 11.48
CA ASP A 33 2.19 -17.81 11.79
C ASP A 33 3.60 -18.13 12.35
N LEU A 34 4.28 -17.14 12.95
CA LEU A 34 5.62 -17.28 13.50
C LEU A 34 5.53 -17.62 15.01
N LEU A 35 6.18 -18.70 15.44
CA LEU A 35 6.21 -19.05 16.86
C LEU A 35 6.92 -17.98 17.69
N TRP A 36 6.21 -17.40 18.64
CA TRP A 36 6.70 -16.47 19.66
C TRP A 36 6.91 -17.18 20.99
N TYR A 37 8.13 -17.05 21.52
CA TYR A 37 8.55 -17.53 22.83
C TYR A 37 8.84 -16.32 23.74
N PRO A 38 7.97 -16.01 24.71
CA PRO A 38 8.20 -14.92 25.66
C PRO A 38 9.20 -15.26 26.77
N VAL A 39 9.38 -16.54 27.11
CA VAL A 39 10.20 -16.99 28.26
C VAL A 39 11.26 -18.01 27.81
N GLU A 40 12.55 -17.68 28.01
CA GLU A 40 13.68 -18.54 27.57
C GLU A 40 13.70 -19.90 28.30
N SER A 41 13.40 -19.90 29.60
CA SER A 41 13.44 -21.10 30.42
C SER A 41 12.22 -22.01 30.28
N ASP A 42 11.16 -21.58 29.59
CA ASP A 42 9.93 -22.36 29.42
C ASP A 42 9.43 -22.36 27.96
N PRO A 43 9.98 -23.22 27.10
CA PRO A 43 9.62 -23.29 25.68
C PRO A 43 8.21 -23.84 25.43
N LYS A 44 7.47 -24.28 26.46
CA LYS A 44 6.07 -24.67 26.33
C LYS A 44 5.14 -23.45 26.35
N GLN A 45 5.56 -22.36 26.98
CA GLN A 45 4.87 -21.07 26.89
C GLN A 45 5.23 -20.42 25.56
N ARG A 46 4.42 -20.70 24.53
CA ARG A 46 4.58 -20.14 23.19
C ARG A 46 3.23 -20.02 22.50
N GLN A 47 3.15 -19.09 21.56
CA GLN A 47 2.00 -18.91 20.69
C GLN A 47 2.48 -18.49 19.29
N ALA A 48 1.76 -18.87 18.25
CA ALA A 48 1.95 -18.32 16.91
C ALA A 48 0.71 -17.50 16.57
N PRO A 49 0.77 -16.16 16.67
CA PRO A 49 -0.25 -15.27 16.14
C PRO A 49 -0.37 -15.41 14.61
N ASP A 50 -1.59 -15.32 14.09
CA ASP A 50 -1.82 -15.26 12.64
C ASP A 50 -1.14 -14.04 12.01
N THR A 51 -1.18 -12.89 12.69
CA THR A 51 -0.34 -11.74 12.36
C THR A 51 0.10 -11.03 13.63
N MET A 52 1.36 -10.60 13.66
CA MET A 52 1.92 -9.78 14.72
C MET A 52 2.70 -8.59 14.12
N VAL A 53 2.61 -7.43 14.78
CA VAL A 53 3.42 -6.24 14.49
C VAL A 53 4.27 -5.94 15.72
N VAL A 54 5.57 -5.75 15.47
CA VAL A 54 6.55 -5.46 16.50
C VAL A 54 7.30 -4.17 16.17
N PHE A 55 6.99 -3.12 16.92
CA PHE A 55 7.66 -1.83 16.85
C PHE A 55 8.99 -1.86 17.60
N GLY A 56 9.98 -1.14 17.07
CA GLY A 56 11.35 -1.07 17.62
C GLY A 56 12.22 -2.28 17.30
N ARG A 57 11.80 -3.14 16.36
CA ARG A 57 12.55 -4.33 15.94
C ARG A 57 12.85 -4.31 14.45
N PRO A 58 14.08 -4.66 14.05
CA PRO A 58 14.45 -4.62 12.65
C PRO A 58 13.75 -5.72 11.84
N LYS A 59 13.49 -5.41 10.58
CA LYS A 59 13.11 -6.41 9.57
C LYS A 59 14.20 -7.48 9.44
N GLY A 60 13.81 -8.68 9.03
CA GLY A 60 14.74 -9.78 8.79
C GLY A 60 14.11 -11.16 9.04
N PRO A 61 14.66 -12.21 8.41
CA PRO A 61 14.15 -13.56 8.55
C PRO A 61 14.35 -14.09 9.97
N ARG A 62 13.34 -14.81 10.48
CA ARG A 62 13.36 -15.46 11.80
C ARG A 62 12.72 -16.84 11.68
N SER A 63 13.32 -17.85 12.29
CA SER A 63 12.67 -19.16 12.47
C SER A 63 11.64 -19.15 13.59
N SER A 64 11.82 -18.27 14.58
CA SER A 64 10.92 -18.02 15.70
C SER A 64 11.21 -16.64 16.28
N TYR A 65 10.22 -16.02 16.90
CA TYR A 65 10.38 -14.77 17.64
C TYR A 65 10.74 -15.10 19.10
N LEU A 66 12.04 -15.04 19.43
CA LEU A 66 12.55 -15.32 20.77
C LEU A 66 12.69 -13.99 21.52
N GLN A 67 11.74 -13.65 22.40
CA GLN A 67 11.63 -12.30 22.97
C GLN A 67 12.91 -11.82 23.68
N TRP A 68 13.65 -12.73 24.32
CA TRP A 68 14.93 -12.43 24.98
C TRP A 68 16.06 -12.06 24.00
N ARG A 69 15.97 -12.47 22.73
CA ARG A 69 16.87 -12.03 21.65
C ARG A 69 16.37 -10.78 20.92
N GLU A 70 15.18 -10.30 21.29
CA GLU A 70 14.50 -9.16 20.68
C GLU A 70 14.40 -7.99 21.66
N ALA A 71 15.44 -7.81 22.48
CA ALA A 71 15.53 -6.76 23.50
C ALA A 71 14.39 -6.80 24.55
N GLY A 72 13.77 -7.97 24.76
CA GLY A 72 12.66 -8.13 25.68
C GLY A 72 11.33 -7.58 25.15
N ILE A 73 11.29 -7.12 23.90
CA ILE A 73 10.11 -6.49 23.30
C ILE A 73 9.11 -7.58 22.87
N ALA A 74 7.89 -7.52 23.43
CA ALA A 74 6.77 -8.34 22.96
C ALA A 74 6.16 -7.75 21.69
N PRO A 75 5.49 -8.55 20.85
CA PRO A 75 4.61 -8.02 19.82
C PRO A 75 3.52 -7.12 20.43
N GLN A 76 3.37 -5.92 19.90
CA GLN A 76 2.42 -4.94 20.46
C GLN A 76 1.06 -5.02 19.78
N VAL A 77 0.99 -5.45 18.53
CA VAL A 77 -0.29 -5.69 17.84
C VAL A 77 -0.37 -7.15 17.42
N VAL A 78 -1.46 -7.81 17.76
CA VAL A 78 -1.77 -9.18 17.37
C VAL A 78 -3.13 -9.23 16.70
N VAL A 79 -3.21 -9.92 15.56
CA VAL A 79 -4.46 -10.24 14.87
C VAL A 79 -4.59 -11.77 14.81
N GLU A 80 -5.77 -12.25 15.16
CA GLU A 80 -6.20 -13.65 15.03
C GLU A 80 -7.45 -13.70 14.13
N ILE A 81 -7.45 -14.65 13.20
CA ILE A 81 -8.54 -14.89 12.27
C ILE A 81 -9.22 -16.20 12.68
N LEU A 82 -10.52 -16.17 12.92
CA LEU A 82 -11.27 -17.36 13.29
C LEU A 82 -12.00 -17.94 12.10
N SER A 83 -11.74 -19.21 11.84
CA SER A 83 -12.54 -20.06 10.97
C SER A 83 -13.69 -20.76 11.70
N PRO A 84 -14.72 -21.22 10.97
CA PRO A 84 -15.84 -21.96 11.54
C PRO A 84 -15.37 -23.25 12.24
N GLY A 85 -15.51 -23.32 13.56
CA GLY A 85 -15.14 -24.51 14.35
C GLY A 85 -14.26 -24.23 15.57
N ASN A 86 -13.78 -22.99 15.72
CA ASN A 86 -12.95 -22.60 16.86
C ASN A 86 -13.66 -22.75 18.21
N ARG A 87 -12.92 -23.26 19.22
CA ARG A 87 -13.47 -23.55 20.55
C ARG A 87 -13.23 -22.39 21.51
N PHE A 88 -14.25 -22.06 22.30
CA PHE A 88 -14.18 -21.02 23.35
C PHE A 88 -12.96 -21.17 24.28
N GLY A 89 -12.63 -22.39 24.70
CA GLY A 89 -11.50 -22.64 25.58
C GLY A 89 -10.13 -22.33 24.96
N GLU A 90 -10.01 -22.37 23.64
CA GLU A 90 -8.77 -21.99 22.93
C GLU A 90 -8.65 -20.47 22.83
N MET A 91 -9.76 -19.79 22.54
CA MET A 91 -9.81 -18.32 22.53
C MET A 91 -9.46 -17.71 23.89
N LEU A 92 -9.98 -18.27 24.98
CA LEU A 92 -9.65 -17.82 26.34
C LEU A 92 -8.16 -18.02 26.66
N LYS A 93 -7.56 -19.14 26.24
CA LYS A 93 -6.11 -19.38 26.42
C LYS A 93 -5.27 -18.39 25.64
N LYS A 94 -5.63 -18.09 24.39
CA LYS A 94 -4.96 -17.06 23.57
C LYS A 94 -5.06 -15.68 24.23
N PHE A 95 -6.26 -15.29 24.66
CA PHE A 95 -6.47 -14.04 25.38
C PHE A 95 -5.57 -13.93 26.62
N GLN A 96 -5.59 -14.94 27.50
CA GLN A 96 -4.75 -14.95 28.71
C GLN A 96 -3.25 -14.91 28.40
N PHE A 97 -2.82 -15.54 27.31
CA PHE A 97 -1.44 -15.49 26.86
C PHE A 97 -1.06 -14.06 26.43
N TYR A 98 -1.85 -13.44 25.55
CA TYR A 98 -1.60 -12.08 25.05
C TYR A 98 -1.69 -11.03 26.15
N ASP A 99 -2.64 -11.18 27.07
CA ASP A 99 -2.77 -10.33 28.24
C ASP A 99 -1.52 -10.43 29.14
N ARG A 100 -1.09 -11.65 29.45
CA ARG A 100 0.10 -11.89 30.30
C ARG A 100 1.39 -11.33 29.71
N PHE A 101 1.58 -11.44 28.41
CA PHE A 101 2.86 -11.15 27.76
C PHE A 101 2.94 -9.79 27.07
N GLY A 102 2.04 -8.86 27.42
CA GLY A 102 2.24 -7.45 27.11
C GLY A 102 1.78 -7.01 25.71
N VAL A 103 0.95 -7.80 25.02
CA VAL A 103 0.30 -7.35 23.77
C VAL A 103 -0.53 -6.10 24.06
N GLU A 104 -0.43 -5.06 23.24
CA GLU A 104 -1.10 -3.78 23.48
C GLU A 104 -2.44 -3.67 22.73
N GLU A 105 -2.53 -4.26 21.54
CA GLU A 105 -3.76 -4.38 20.76
C GLU A 105 -3.95 -5.82 20.33
N TYR A 106 -5.11 -6.38 20.64
CA TYR A 106 -5.49 -7.72 20.22
C TYR A 106 -6.79 -7.67 19.43
N TYR A 107 -6.74 -8.14 18.20
CA TYR A 107 -7.86 -8.22 17.27
C TYR A 107 -8.23 -9.68 17.03
N LEU A 108 -9.52 -9.98 17.13
CA LEU A 108 -10.07 -11.29 16.82
C LEU A 108 -11.20 -11.10 15.80
N TYR A 109 -11.00 -11.60 14.59
CA TYR A 109 -11.99 -11.49 13.53
C TYR A 109 -12.53 -12.86 13.12
N ASP A 110 -13.81 -13.10 13.39
CA ASP A 110 -14.55 -14.25 12.87
C ASP A 110 -15.14 -13.88 11.51
N TYR A 111 -14.51 -14.33 10.44
CA TYR A 111 -14.95 -14.02 9.08
C TYR A 111 -16.22 -14.80 8.70
N GLY A 112 -16.52 -15.91 9.37
CA GLY A 112 -17.74 -16.70 9.13
C GLY A 112 -18.98 -16.03 9.71
N ARG A 113 -18.83 -15.34 10.84
CA ARG A 113 -19.91 -14.54 11.48
C ARG A 113 -19.85 -13.06 11.12
N ASN A 114 -18.75 -12.61 10.52
CA ASN A 114 -18.44 -11.20 10.31
C ASN A 114 -18.48 -10.41 11.63
N GLU A 115 -17.78 -10.92 12.65
CA GLU A 115 -17.67 -10.32 13.98
C GLU A 115 -16.23 -9.94 14.27
N LEU A 116 -16.00 -8.70 14.71
CA LEU A 116 -14.69 -8.21 15.14
C LEU A 116 -14.74 -7.87 16.62
N THR A 117 -13.89 -8.51 17.42
CA THR A 117 -13.65 -8.14 18.81
C THR A 117 -12.27 -7.50 18.94
N VAL A 118 -12.21 -6.40 19.70
CA VAL A 118 -11.01 -5.60 19.89
C VAL A 118 -10.72 -5.49 21.38
N TRP A 119 -9.49 -5.81 21.78
CA TRP A 119 -8.99 -5.49 23.10
C TRP A 119 -7.79 -4.56 23.01
N VAL A 120 -7.76 -3.55 23.88
CA VAL A 120 -6.65 -2.62 24.03
C VAL A 120 -6.14 -2.69 25.47
N ARG A 121 -4.82 -2.69 25.64
CA ARG A 121 -4.20 -2.71 26.96
C ARG A 121 -4.44 -1.39 27.65
N SER A 122 -5.12 -1.45 28.79
CA SER A 122 -5.31 -0.28 29.64
C SER A 122 -3.99 0.14 30.28
N PRO A 123 -3.61 1.44 30.21
CA PRO A 123 -2.44 1.94 30.91
C PRO A 123 -2.61 1.90 32.45
N GLU A 124 -3.86 1.86 32.95
CA GLU A 124 -4.15 1.87 34.38
C GLU A 124 -4.02 0.47 34.99
N THR A 125 -4.62 -0.54 34.37
CA THR A 125 -4.63 -1.92 34.89
C THR A 125 -3.50 -2.76 34.34
N SER A 126 -2.83 -2.30 33.26
CA SER A 126 -1.91 -3.11 32.48
C SER A 126 -2.53 -4.42 31.99
N GLN A 127 -3.85 -4.46 31.79
CA GLN A 127 -4.59 -5.61 31.26
C GLN A 127 -5.28 -5.26 29.95
N LEU A 128 -5.47 -6.25 29.08
CA LEU A 128 -6.32 -6.15 27.90
C LEU A 128 -7.78 -5.96 28.32
N ALA A 129 -8.38 -4.85 27.89
CA ALA A 129 -9.79 -4.54 28.10
C ALA A 129 -10.50 -4.50 26.74
N GLU A 130 -11.69 -5.08 26.67
CA GLU A 130 -12.49 -5.08 25.45
C GLU A 130 -12.96 -3.65 25.17
N VAL A 131 -12.96 -3.28 23.90
CA VAL A 131 -13.39 -1.96 23.44
C VAL A 131 -14.68 -2.10 22.64
N GLU A 132 -15.71 -1.40 23.09
CA GLU A 132 -16.93 -1.21 22.31
C GLU A 132 -16.69 -0.12 21.26
N PHE A 133 -17.06 -0.42 20.02
CA PHE A 133 -17.04 0.53 18.91
C PHE A 133 -18.30 0.34 18.06
N GLY A 134 -18.63 1.36 17.27
CA GLY A 134 -19.74 1.28 16.32
C GLY A 134 -19.32 0.51 15.06
N GLN A 135 -19.42 1.15 13.90
CA GLN A 135 -19.00 0.53 12.63
C GLN A 135 -17.50 0.64 12.38
N THR A 136 -16.83 1.63 12.98
CA THR A 136 -15.43 1.93 12.67
C THR A 136 -14.61 1.95 13.95
N TRP A 137 -13.51 1.20 13.94
CA TRP A 137 -12.43 1.26 14.93
C TRP A 137 -11.14 1.73 14.24
N THR A 138 -10.32 2.54 14.91
CA THR A 138 -8.99 2.94 14.39
C THR A 138 -7.93 2.48 15.37
N SER A 139 -6.99 1.66 14.91
CA SER A 139 -5.87 1.17 15.71
C SER A 139 -4.97 2.32 16.19
N PRO A 140 -4.76 2.51 17.50
CA PRO A 140 -3.80 3.50 18.02
C PRO A 140 -2.35 3.29 17.55
N ARG A 141 -1.91 2.05 17.34
CA ARG A 141 -0.52 1.69 16.96
C ARG A 141 -0.27 1.74 15.47
N THR A 142 -1.24 1.33 14.66
CA THR A 142 -1.07 1.20 13.20
C THR A 142 -1.80 2.27 12.41
N ALA A 143 -2.74 3.00 13.04
CA ALA A 143 -3.68 3.91 12.40
C ALA A 143 -4.54 3.28 11.28
N VAL A 144 -4.57 1.94 11.18
CA VAL A 144 -5.47 1.20 10.30
C VAL A 144 -6.89 1.32 10.85
N GLN A 145 -7.83 1.66 9.97
CA GLN A 145 -9.25 1.66 10.29
C GLN A 145 -9.87 0.31 9.95
N PHE A 146 -10.58 -0.26 10.90
CA PHE A 146 -11.40 -1.45 10.78
C PHE A 146 -12.84 -1.00 10.64
N HIS A 147 -13.40 -1.15 9.44
CA HIS A 147 -14.78 -0.80 9.14
C HIS A 147 -15.61 -2.07 8.99
N LEU A 148 -16.41 -2.37 10.01
CA LEU A 148 -17.28 -3.54 10.05
C LEU A 148 -18.65 -3.17 9.43
N SER A 149 -18.82 -3.57 8.16
CA SER A 149 -20.10 -3.44 7.45
C SER A 149 -20.98 -4.67 7.68
N ALA A 150 -22.24 -4.62 7.21
CA ALA A 150 -23.15 -5.77 7.31
C ALA A 150 -22.63 -7.02 6.57
N ASP A 151 -21.90 -6.83 5.47
CA ASP A 151 -21.44 -7.93 4.61
C ASP A 151 -20.07 -8.46 5.02
N ARG A 152 -19.11 -7.56 5.29
CA ARG A 152 -17.72 -7.92 5.58
C ARG A 152 -16.95 -6.82 6.31
N LEU A 153 -15.85 -7.22 6.95
CA LEU A 153 -14.81 -6.30 7.40
C LEU A 153 -14.05 -5.68 6.20
N ALA A 154 -13.93 -4.36 6.21
CA ALA A 154 -13.03 -3.59 5.37
C ALA A 154 -11.91 -2.98 6.23
N LEU A 155 -10.68 -2.99 5.72
CA LEU A 155 -9.51 -2.42 6.39
C LEU A 155 -8.98 -1.29 5.53
N ILE A 156 -8.82 -0.11 6.12
CA ILE A 156 -8.39 1.09 5.42
C ILE A 156 -7.08 1.58 6.05
N ARG A 157 -6.06 1.80 5.21
CA ARG A 157 -4.77 2.35 5.63
C ARG A 157 -4.91 3.81 6.05
N PRO A 158 -3.92 4.37 6.77
CA PRO A 158 -3.89 5.79 7.13
C PRO A 158 -3.93 6.74 5.92
N ASP A 159 -3.49 6.27 4.74
CA ASP A 159 -3.54 7.02 3.48
C ASP A 159 -4.89 6.91 2.73
N GLY A 160 -5.90 6.28 3.35
CA GLY A 160 -7.23 6.10 2.79
C GLY A 160 -7.38 4.93 1.82
N ARG A 161 -6.30 4.22 1.47
CA ARG A 161 -6.37 3.08 0.55
C ARG A 161 -6.78 1.80 1.29
N PRO A 162 -7.59 0.91 0.67
CA PRO A 162 -7.99 -0.33 1.30
C PRO A 162 -6.82 -1.31 1.43
N PHE A 163 -6.97 -2.30 2.31
CA PHE A 163 -6.17 -3.52 2.26
C PHE A 163 -6.64 -4.36 1.08
N LEU A 164 -5.68 -4.89 0.33
CA LEU A 164 -5.92 -5.64 -0.89
C LEU A 164 -5.31 -7.03 -0.80
N SER A 165 -5.97 -8.01 -1.40
CA SER A 165 -5.34 -9.31 -1.71
C SER A 165 -4.18 -9.12 -2.68
N PHE A 166 -3.33 -10.15 -2.79
CA PHE A 166 -2.22 -10.12 -3.75
C PHE A 166 -2.70 -9.95 -5.20
N VAL A 167 -3.84 -10.56 -5.54
CA VAL A 167 -4.44 -10.45 -6.88
C VAL A 167 -4.94 -9.03 -7.14
N GLU A 168 -5.64 -8.42 -6.18
CA GLU A 168 -6.10 -7.03 -6.30
C GLU A 168 -4.92 -6.04 -6.39
N LEU A 169 -3.82 -6.28 -5.66
CA LEU A 169 -2.59 -5.49 -5.78
C LEU A 169 -1.97 -5.56 -7.18
N ASP A 170 -1.91 -6.75 -7.79
CA ASP A 170 -1.37 -6.88 -9.15
C ASP A 170 -2.29 -6.25 -10.19
N GLN A 171 -3.61 -6.31 -10.00
CA GLN A 171 -4.59 -5.62 -10.84
C GLN A 171 -4.40 -4.09 -10.80
N GLU A 172 -4.24 -3.50 -9.61
CA GLU A 172 -3.95 -2.06 -9.49
C GLU A 172 -2.60 -1.70 -10.16
N ARG A 173 -1.57 -2.52 -9.94
CA ARG A 173 -0.25 -2.33 -10.56
C ARG A 173 -0.36 -2.37 -12.09
N GLN A 174 -1.08 -3.33 -12.65
CA GLN A 174 -1.22 -3.49 -14.09
C GLN A 174 -1.99 -2.31 -14.70
N ALA A 175 -3.10 -1.91 -14.07
CA ALA A 175 -3.87 -0.73 -14.49
C ALA A 175 -3.01 0.55 -14.49
N ALA A 176 -2.16 0.73 -13.47
CA ALA A 176 -1.24 1.87 -13.41
C ALA A 176 -0.17 1.83 -14.51
N VAL A 177 0.38 0.64 -14.83
CA VAL A 177 1.33 0.47 -15.94
C VAL A 177 0.68 0.77 -17.29
N ASP A 178 -0.54 0.30 -17.51
CA ASP A 178 -1.26 0.51 -18.77
C ASP A 178 -1.59 1.99 -18.97
N LEU A 179 -2.06 2.67 -17.91
CA LEU A 179 -2.33 4.12 -17.95
C LEU A 179 -1.05 4.92 -18.27
N ALA A 180 0.04 4.64 -17.56
CA ALA A 180 1.32 5.31 -17.79
C ALA A 180 1.86 5.06 -19.22
N SER A 181 1.62 3.88 -19.78
CA SER A 181 2.00 3.55 -21.16
C SER A 181 1.17 4.33 -22.17
N GLN A 182 -0.14 4.46 -21.95
CA GLN A 182 -1.03 5.25 -22.79
C GLN A 182 -0.68 6.74 -22.76
N GLU A 183 -0.40 7.30 -21.58
CA GLU A 183 0.01 8.69 -21.42
C GLU A 183 1.33 8.98 -22.15
N ARG A 184 2.32 8.07 -22.04
CA ARG A 184 3.58 8.19 -22.79
C ARG A 184 3.36 8.17 -24.29
N GLN A 185 2.49 7.29 -24.78
CA GLN A 185 2.19 7.21 -26.21
C GLN A 185 1.50 8.49 -26.72
N ARG A 186 0.57 9.05 -25.94
CA ARG A 186 -0.09 10.32 -26.28
C ARG A 186 0.90 11.48 -26.30
N ALA A 187 1.74 11.59 -25.28
CA ALA A 187 2.77 12.62 -25.21
C ALA A 187 3.76 12.52 -26.39
N GLU A 188 4.14 11.31 -26.79
CA GLU A 188 5.01 11.08 -27.95
C GLU A 188 4.33 11.47 -29.27
N GLN A 189 3.07 11.11 -29.45
CA GLN A 189 2.29 11.51 -30.64
C GLN A 189 2.13 13.03 -30.72
N GLU A 190 1.89 13.69 -29.60
CA GLU A 190 1.78 15.14 -29.54
C GLU A 190 3.12 15.81 -29.89
N ARG A 191 4.24 15.32 -29.34
CA ARG A 191 5.59 15.79 -29.69
C ARG A 191 5.87 15.64 -31.18
N GLN A 192 5.53 14.50 -31.77
CA GLN A 192 5.71 14.26 -33.21
C GLN A 192 4.87 15.23 -34.05
N ARG A 193 3.64 15.54 -33.64
CA ARG A 193 2.80 16.53 -34.33
C ARG A 193 3.38 17.94 -34.22
N THR A 194 3.77 18.35 -33.03
CA THR A 194 4.42 19.66 -32.82
C THR A 194 5.70 19.80 -33.63
N GLU A 195 6.51 18.75 -33.71
CA GLU A 195 7.73 18.74 -34.52
C GLU A 195 7.42 18.82 -36.02
N GLN A 196 6.42 18.09 -36.51
CA GLN A 196 5.96 18.20 -37.90
C GLN A 196 5.42 19.59 -38.23
N GLU A 197 4.63 20.19 -37.34
CA GLU A 197 4.12 21.55 -37.51
C GLU A 197 5.26 22.59 -37.54
N ARG A 198 6.25 22.45 -36.64
CA ARG A 198 7.46 23.29 -36.67
C ARG A 198 8.22 23.17 -37.97
N GLN A 199 8.42 21.94 -38.47
CA GLN A 199 9.09 21.70 -39.75
C GLN A 199 8.33 22.33 -40.92
N ARG A 200 6.98 22.23 -40.93
CA ARG A 200 6.16 22.88 -41.96
C ARG A 200 6.24 24.41 -41.89
N ALA A 201 6.13 24.99 -40.70
CA ALA A 201 6.24 26.43 -40.51
C ALA A 201 7.64 26.95 -40.91
N GLU A 202 8.70 26.20 -40.62
CA GLU A 202 10.06 26.53 -41.02
C GLU A 202 10.24 26.45 -42.54
N GLN A 203 9.70 25.41 -43.20
CA GLN A 203 9.71 25.30 -44.66
C GLN A 203 8.93 26.43 -45.33
N GLU A 204 7.78 26.81 -44.79
CA GLU A 204 6.97 27.92 -45.30
C GLU A 204 7.72 29.25 -45.17
N ARG A 205 8.37 29.50 -44.02
CA ARG A 205 9.25 30.68 -43.84
C ARG A 205 10.39 30.71 -44.84
N GLN A 206 11.06 29.59 -45.07
CA GLN A 206 12.16 29.53 -46.05
C GLN A 206 11.68 29.80 -47.47
N ARG A 207 10.49 29.32 -47.87
CA ARG A 207 9.91 29.62 -49.18
C ARG A 207 9.55 31.09 -49.33
N ALA A 208 8.88 31.67 -48.32
CA ALA A 208 8.53 33.09 -48.32
C ALA A 208 9.78 33.98 -48.42
N GLU A 209 10.85 33.63 -47.70
CA GLU A 209 12.12 34.34 -47.76
C GLU A 209 12.79 34.23 -49.15
N GLN A 210 12.77 33.03 -49.76
CA GLN A 210 13.29 32.84 -51.12
C GLN A 210 12.48 33.62 -52.18
N GLU A 211 11.15 33.64 -52.08
CA GLU A 211 10.29 34.41 -52.97
C GLU A 211 10.54 35.90 -52.82
N ARG A 212 10.66 36.40 -51.58
CA ARG A 212 11.02 37.79 -51.31
C ARG A 212 12.37 38.17 -51.93
N GLN A 213 13.40 37.35 -51.74
CA GLN A 213 14.71 37.58 -52.36
C GLN A 213 14.69 37.52 -53.90
N ARG A 214 13.79 36.76 -54.51
CA ARG A 214 13.60 36.76 -55.97
C ARG A 214 12.88 38.02 -56.44
N ALA A 215 11.82 38.42 -55.75
CA ALA A 215 11.08 39.65 -56.03
C ALA A 215 11.99 40.89 -55.91
N ASP A 216 12.78 40.97 -54.84
CA ASP A 216 13.73 42.07 -54.62
C ASP A 216 14.79 42.15 -55.74
N ARG A 217 15.32 41.01 -56.20
CA ARG A 217 16.26 40.94 -57.33
C ARG A 217 15.62 41.37 -58.65
N LEU A 218 14.39 40.93 -58.92
CA LEU A 218 13.67 41.30 -60.13
C LEU A 218 13.35 42.80 -60.14
N ALA A 219 12.89 43.35 -59.02
CA ALA A 219 12.66 44.78 -58.85
C ALA A 219 13.94 45.60 -59.07
N ALA A 220 15.08 45.13 -58.56
CA ALA A 220 16.38 45.77 -58.78
C ALA A 220 16.79 45.78 -60.27
N LEU A 221 16.55 44.68 -61.01
CA LEU A 221 16.81 44.59 -62.46
C LEU A 221 15.90 45.53 -63.26
N LEU A 222 14.61 45.58 -62.93
CA LEU A 222 13.65 46.49 -63.58
C LEU A 222 14.04 47.96 -63.39
N ARG A 223 14.41 48.36 -62.16
CA ARG A 223 14.94 49.71 -61.90
C ARG A 223 16.21 50.01 -62.70
N ALA A 224 17.11 49.05 -62.85
CA ALA A 224 18.33 49.21 -63.66
C ALA A 224 18.03 49.39 -65.16
N GLN A 225 16.88 48.90 -65.64
CA GLN A 225 16.38 49.11 -67.00
C GLN A 225 15.51 50.36 -67.16
N GLY A 226 15.32 51.16 -66.09
CA GLY A 226 14.55 52.40 -66.12
C GLY A 226 13.03 52.23 -66.00
N ILE A 227 12.55 51.04 -65.60
CA ILE A 227 11.13 50.76 -65.37
C ILE A 227 10.87 50.82 -63.86
N ASP A 228 9.91 51.64 -63.42
CA ASP A 228 9.50 51.73 -62.02
C ASP A 228 8.62 50.51 -61.64
N PRO A 229 9.08 49.59 -60.78
CA PRO A 229 8.33 48.38 -60.43
C PRO A 229 7.05 48.67 -59.64
N ASP A 230 6.95 49.83 -58.99
CA ASP A 230 5.81 50.19 -58.13
C ASP A 230 4.65 50.85 -58.90
N GLN A 231 4.80 51.01 -60.23
CA GLN A 231 3.79 51.60 -61.14
C GLN A 231 3.19 50.60 -62.14
N LEU A 232 3.51 49.30 -61.99
CA LEU A 232 2.95 48.17 -62.75
C LEU A 232 1.80 47.52 -61.98
#